data_AF-A0A5A7QUA6-F1
#
_entry.id   AF-A0A5A7QUA6-F1
#
_cell.length_a   1.000
_cell.length_b   1.000
_cell.length_c   1.000
_cell.angle_alpha   90.00
_cell.angle_beta   90.00
_cell.angle_gamma   90.00
#
_symmetry.space_group_name_H-M   'P 1'
#
loop_
_entity.id
_entity.type
_entity.pdbx_description
1 polymer ?
#
loop_
_entity_poly.entity_id
_entity_poly.type
_entity_poly.pdbx_seq_one_letter_code
_entity_poly.pdbx_strand_id
1 'polypeptide(L)'
;MNFPQVNTKTEHFKFILEGFSNKWNVCYEERFCMILQRLIRSEAMSHELQIEQAFNRLYQMCLIEVSPDVTLMECYVTFKVLKERFRTFSWLIEQDDVVYDVTMDKVYLDDNQKETAKHHWPLAQHYINCREPIWDTLKTTFGTIILEQYPGEDLIKRHPDLPSLDQLLDDYVAEASRMAGRRRPRR
;
A
#
# COMPACT_ATOMS: atom_id res chain seq x y z
N MET A 1 6.03 19.76 16.55
CA MET A 1 6.23 19.94 15.09
C MET A 1 4.90 19.62 14.46
N ASN A 2 4.27 20.57 13.74
CA ASN A 2 2.94 20.36 13.19
C ASN A 2 3.08 19.98 11.71
N PHE A 3 3.06 18.69 11.45
CA PHE A 3 2.92 18.18 10.09
C PHE A 3 1.47 18.32 9.62
N PRO A 4 1.23 18.32 8.29
CA PRO A 4 -0.13 18.34 7.75
C PRO A 4 -0.94 17.19 8.35
N GLN A 5 -2.03 17.52 9.04
CA GLN A 5 -3.03 16.55 9.45
C GLN A 5 -4.01 16.36 8.30
N VAL A 6 -4.06 15.13 7.81
CA VAL A 6 -4.96 14.73 6.75
C VAL A 6 -6.13 14.01 7.40
N ASN A 7 -7.33 14.57 7.29
CA ASN A 7 -8.48 14.10 8.06
C ASN A 7 -9.46 13.28 7.22
N THR A 8 -9.32 13.30 5.89
CA THR A 8 -10.20 12.57 4.96
C THR A 8 -9.42 11.78 3.92
N LYS A 9 -10.02 10.68 3.43
CA LYS A 9 -9.43 9.80 2.40
C LYS A 9 -9.01 10.57 1.15
N THR A 10 -9.85 11.50 0.71
CA THR A 10 -9.59 12.33 -0.46
C THR A 10 -8.38 13.25 -0.26
N GLU A 11 -8.25 13.87 0.92
CA GLU A 11 -7.08 14.69 1.25
C GLU A 11 -5.80 13.83 1.31
N HIS A 12 -5.89 12.60 1.83
CA HIS A 12 -4.76 11.67 1.88
C HIS A 12 -4.30 11.30 0.48
N PHE A 13 -5.24 10.93 -0.37
CA PHE A 13 -4.94 10.56 -1.74
C PHE A 13 -4.28 11.71 -2.49
N LYS A 14 -4.83 12.92 -2.34
CA LYS A 14 -4.25 14.12 -2.93
C LYS A 14 -2.84 14.39 -2.42
N PHE A 15 -2.64 14.36 -1.10
CA PHE A 15 -1.34 14.59 -0.48
C PHE A 15 -0.28 13.59 -0.97
N ILE A 16 -0.61 12.30 -1.00
CA ILE A 16 0.29 11.25 -1.47
C ILE A 16 0.60 11.41 -2.97
N LEU A 17 -0.40 11.68 -3.81
CA LEU A 17 -0.21 11.82 -5.25
C LEU A 17 0.65 13.04 -5.59
N GLU A 18 0.45 14.16 -4.90
CA GLU A 18 1.28 15.37 -5.05
C GLU A 18 2.72 15.10 -4.59
N GLY A 19 2.90 14.41 -3.47
CA GLY A 19 4.21 13.99 -2.98
C GLY A 19 4.92 13.03 -3.94
N PHE A 20 4.20 12.04 -4.46
CA PHE A 20 4.75 11.07 -5.41
C PHE A 20 5.14 11.69 -6.74
N SER A 21 4.41 12.72 -7.18
CA SER A 21 4.74 13.48 -8.40
C SER A 21 6.05 14.28 -8.27
N ASN A 22 6.39 14.68 -7.04
CA ASN A 22 7.61 15.43 -6.71
C ASN A 22 8.63 14.56 -5.96
N LYS A 23 8.56 13.23 -6.11
CA LYS A 23 9.40 12.31 -5.36
C LYS A 23 10.88 12.48 -5.71
N TRP A 24 11.72 12.09 -4.77
CA TRP A 24 13.16 12.06 -5.00
C TRP A 24 13.53 11.01 -6.05
N ASN A 25 14.73 11.17 -6.61
CA ASN A 25 15.30 10.09 -7.41
C ASN A 25 15.52 8.85 -6.54
N VAL A 26 15.57 7.69 -7.20
CA VAL A 26 15.68 6.39 -6.55
C VAL A 26 16.88 6.32 -5.58
N CYS A 27 18.04 6.84 -5.97
CA CYS A 27 19.24 6.80 -5.12
C CYS A 27 19.05 7.56 -3.80
N TYR A 28 18.34 8.68 -3.81
CA TYR A 28 18.02 9.45 -2.60
C TYR A 28 16.96 8.77 -1.75
N GLU A 29 15.96 8.13 -2.36
CA GLU A 29 14.95 7.33 -1.65
C GLU A 29 15.59 6.13 -0.95
N GLU A 30 16.49 5.40 -1.62
CA GLU A 30 17.24 4.30 -1.01
C GLU A 30 18.10 4.79 0.15
N ARG A 31 18.81 5.90 -0.04
CA ARG A 31 19.62 6.51 1.03
C ARG A 31 18.76 6.88 2.23
N PHE A 32 17.59 7.48 1.99
CA PHE A 32 16.63 7.81 3.03
C PHE A 32 16.17 6.56 3.80
N CYS A 33 15.81 5.49 3.10
CA CYS A 33 15.46 4.22 3.71
C CYS A 33 16.60 3.65 4.56
N MET A 34 17.86 3.72 4.10
CA MET A 34 19.01 3.27 4.88
C MET A 34 19.22 4.10 6.16
N ILE A 35 19.01 5.42 6.10
CA ILE A 35 19.04 6.30 7.28
C ILE A 35 17.94 5.89 8.26
N LEU A 36 16.71 5.75 7.76
CA LEU A 36 15.55 5.36 8.56
C LEU A 36 15.75 3.98 9.21
N GLN A 37 16.25 3.00 8.48
CA GLN A 37 16.58 1.67 9.02
C GLN A 37 17.61 1.75 10.16
N ARG A 38 18.67 2.56 10.01
CA ARG A 38 19.66 2.75 11.07
C ARG A 38 19.02 3.36 12.31
N LEU A 39 18.18 4.38 12.13
CA LEU A 39 17.47 5.05 13.22
C LEU A 39 16.52 4.09 13.96
N ILE A 40 15.71 3.33 13.22
CA ILE A 40 14.79 2.32 13.76
C ILE A 40 15.56 1.30 14.60
N ARG A 41 16.68 0.79 14.09
CA ARG A 41 17.51 -0.19 14.81
C ARG A 41 18.19 0.39 16.04
N SER A 42 18.75 1.60 15.94
CA SER A 42 19.47 2.23 17.05
C SER A 42 18.57 2.60 18.22
N GLU A 43 17.31 2.97 17.95
CA GLU A 43 16.35 3.38 18.97
C GLU A 43 15.31 2.29 19.30
N ALA A 44 15.46 1.08 18.75
CA ALA A 44 14.54 -0.04 18.93
C ALA A 44 13.07 0.34 18.68
N MET A 45 12.82 1.07 17.58
CA MET A 45 11.46 1.50 17.21
C MET A 45 10.66 0.33 16.64
N SER A 46 9.39 0.24 17.02
CA SER A 46 8.43 -0.75 16.51
C SER A 46 7.14 -0.13 15.96
N HIS A 47 6.92 1.17 16.16
CA HIS A 47 5.70 1.88 15.72
C HIS A 47 6.00 3.14 14.89
N GLU A 48 5.13 3.45 13.93
CA GLU A 48 5.21 4.68 13.13
C GLU A 48 5.31 5.94 14.00
N LEU A 49 4.51 6.04 15.07
CA LEU A 49 4.52 7.19 15.98
C LEU A 49 5.91 7.48 16.56
N GLN A 50 6.74 6.45 16.81
CA GLN A 50 8.10 6.65 17.33
C GLN A 50 9.00 7.30 16.27
N ILE A 51 8.81 6.94 14.99
CA ILE A 51 9.51 7.57 13.87
C ILE A 51 9.08 9.04 13.76
N GLU A 52 7.79 9.34 13.90
CA GLU A 52 7.30 10.72 13.88
C GLU A 52 7.84 11.56 15.04
N GLN A 53 7.94 10.98 16.24
CA GLN A 53 8.56 11.63 17.41
C GLN A 53 10.07 11.87 17.20
N ALA A 54 10.74 10.96 16.47
CA ALA A 54 12.14 11.06 16.14
C ALA A 54 12.43 11.83 14.84
N PHE A 55 11.41 12.40 14.18
CA PHE A 55 11.54 12.91 12.81
C PHE A 55 12.55 14.05 12.68
N ASN A 56 12.71 14.86 13.73
CA ASN A 56 13.78 15.86 13.79
C ASN A 56 15.17 15.25 13.64
N ARG A 57 15.43 14.13 14.32
CA ARG A 57 16.72 13.42 14.22
C ARG A 57 16.90 12.82 12.83
N LEU A 58 15.85 12.20 12.30
CA LEU A 58 15.84 11.68 10.93
C LEU A 58 16.18 12.78 9.91
N TYR A 59 15.57 13.95 10.05
CA TYR A 59 15.82 15.11 9.21
C TYR A 59 17.28 15.60 9.32
N GLN A 60 17.84 15.69 10.54
CA GLN A 60 19.25 16.05 10.72
C GLN A 60 20.20 15.06 10.04
N MET A 61 19.90 13.76 10.09
CA MET A 61 20.67 12.76 9.36
C MET A 61 20.54 12.94 7.84
N CYS A 62 19.37 13.32 7.33
CA CYS A 62 19.15 13.59 5.91
C CYS A 62 19.94 14.81 5.40
N LEU A 63 20.08 15.85 6.21
CA LEU A 63 20.91 17.02 5.87
C LEU A 63 22.38 16.64 5.63
N ILE A 64 22.87 15.63 6.35
CA ILE A 64 24.26 15.16 6.26
C ILE A 64 24.43 14.15 5.12
N GLU A 65 23.49 13.21 4.99
CA GLU A 65 23.69 12.00 4.18
C GLU A 65 22.90 11.97 2.87
N VAL A 66 21.88 12.83 2.71
CA VAL A 66 21.10 12.95 1.47
C VAL A 66 21.47 14.24 0.75
N SER A 67 21.19 15.39 1.37
CA SER A 67 21.48 16.70 0.80
C SER A 67 21.34 17.79 1.86
N PRO A 68 22.25 18.78 1.94
CA PRO A 68 22.09 19.93 2.83
C PRO A 68 20.92 20.84 2.44
N ASP A 69 20.42 20.74 1.21
CA ASP A 69 19.35 21.59 0.67
C ASP A 69 17.95 21.00 0.90
N VAL A 70 17.86 19.78 1.44
CA VAL A 70 16.56 19.15 1.69
C VAL A 70 15.82 19.91 2.78
N THR A 71 14.56 20.24 2.52
CA THR A 71 13.69 20.82 3.54
C THR A 71 13.08 19.74 4.42
N LEU A 72 12.72 20.13 5.64
CA LEU A 72 11.98 19.24 6.55
C LEU A 72 10.68 18.73 5.92
N MET A 73 9.98 19.57 5.16
CA MET A 73 8.73 19.19 4.51
C MET A 73 8.97 18.15 3.41
N GLU A 74 9.97 18.34 2.55
CA GLU A 74 10.32 17.35 1.53
C GLU A 74 10.70 16.01 2.17
N CYS A 75 11.50 16.04 3.24
CA CYS A 75 11.86 14.86 4.01
C CYS A 75 10.62 14.12 4.56
N TYR A 76 9.65 14.86 5.10
CA TYR A 76 8.41 14.30 5.63
C TYR A 76 7.47 13.74 4.55
N VAL A 77 7.32 14.47 3.45
CA VAL A 77 6.54 14.01 2.30
C VAL A 77 7.14 12.73 1.73
N THR A 78 8.47 12.68 1.56
CA THR A 78 9.17 11.46 1.10
C THR A 78 8.93 10.28 2.05
N PHE A 79 9.01 10.48 3.37
CA PHE A 79 8.66 9.43 4.34
C PHE A 79 7.23 8.90 4.12
N LYS A 80 6.23 9.80 4.03
CA LYS A 80 4.83 9.40 3.84
C LYS A 80 4.60 8.69 2.51
N VAL A 81 5.25 9.15 1.43
CA VAL A 81 5.17 8.51 0.11
C VAL A 81 5.79 7.11 0.14
N LEU A 82 7.00 6.94 0.69
CA LEU A 82 7.66 5.63 0.76
C LEU A 82 6.85 4.63 1.61
N LYS A 83 6.28 5.10 2.72
CA LYS A 83 5.35 4.31 3.52
C LYS A 83 4.15 3.85 2.69
N GLU A 84 3.53 4.76 1.94
CA GLU A 84 2.35 4.46 1.15
C GLU A 84 2.65 3.52 -0.03
N ARG A 85 3.83 3.65 -0.64
CA ARG A 85 4.34 2.71 -1.66
C ARG A 85 4.46 1.30 -1.09
N PHE A 86 5.09 1.17 0.08
CA PHE A 86 5.21 -0.11 0.78
C PHE A 86 3.83 -0.72 1.05
N ARG A 87 2.90 0.05 1.62
CA ARG A 87 1.56 -0.45 1.97
C ARG A 87 0.75 -0.85 0.74
N THR A 88 0.73 0.00 -0.28
CA THR A 88 0.03 -0.28 -1.54
C THR A 88 0.57 -1.56 -2.17
N PHE A 89 1.89 -1.67 -2.31
CA PHE A 89 2.51 -2.82 -2.97
C PHE A 89 2.38 -4.11 -2.16
N SER A 90 2.51 -4.04 -0.83
CA SER A 90 2.25 -5.19 0.07
C SER A 90 0.82 -5.69 -0.11
N TRP A 91 -0.16 -4.80 -0.08
CA TRP A 91 -1.56 -5.17 -0.25
C TRP A 91 -1.81 -5.83 -1.61
N LEU A 92 -1.21 -5.31 -2.69
CA LEU A 92 -1.33 -5.89 -4.03
C LEU A 92 -0.80 -7.34 -4.08
N ILE A 93 0.29 -7.64 -3.39
CA ILE A 93 0.88 -8.99 -3.33
C ILE A 93 0.04 -9.94 -2.46
N GLU A 94 -0.63 -9.42 -1.44
CA GLU A 94 -1.42 -10.20 -0.47
C GLU A 94 -2.83 -10.56 -0.95
N GLN A 95 -3.25 -10.12 -2.15
CA GLN A 95 -4.56 -10.48 -2.69
C GLN A 95 -4.60 -11.94 -3.13
N ASP A 96 -5.75 -12.59 -2.93
CA ASP A 96 -6.00 -13.95 -3.42
C ASP A 96 -5.91 -14.00 -4.96
N ASP A 97 -5.41 -15.11 -5.51
CA ASP A 97 -5.30 -15.39 -6.95
C ASP A 97 -4.45 -14.38 -7.77
N VAL A 98 -3.56 -13.64 -7.11
CA VAL A 98 -2.62 -12.75 -7.78
C VAL A 98 -1.35 -13.46 -8.25
N VAL A 99 -0.87 -13.09 -9.45
CA VAL A 99 0.44 -13.51 -9.94
C VAL A 99 1.47 -12.43 -9.61
N TYR A 100 2.38 -12.75 -8.70
CA TYR A 100 3.54 -11.90 -8.37
C TYR A 100 4.80 -12.44 -9.03
N ASP A 101 5.39 -11.65 -9.94
CA ASP A 101 6.69 -11.91 -10.53
C ASP A 101 7.78 -11.37 -9.60
N VAL A 102 8.42 -12.29 -8.87
CA VAL A 102 9.50 -12.01 -7.92
C VAL A 102 10.75 -11.46 -8.61
N THR A 103 10.97 -11.76 -9.90
CA THR A 103 12.17 -11.30 -10.62
C THR A 103 12.05 -9.85 -11.06
N MET A 104 10.82 -9.41 -11.32
CA MET A 104 10.51 -8.07 -11.84
C MET A 104 9.85 -7.17 -10.80
N ASP A 105 9.64 -7.65 -9.57
CA ASP A 105 8.82 -7.01 -8.53
C ASP A 105 7.52 -6.44 -9.11
N LYS A 106 6.77 -7.29 -9.81
CA LYS A 106 5.60 -6.88 -10.57
C LYS A 106 4.38 -7.74 -10.22
N VAL A 107 3.24 -7.07 -10.06
CA VAL A 107 1.98 -7.72 -9.71
C VAL A 107 1.02 -7.67 -10.89
N TYR A 108 0.41 -8.81 -11.20
CA TYR A 108 -0.64 -8.95 -12.22
C TYR A 108 -1.98 -9.21 -11.55
N LEU A 109 -2.94 -8.33 -11.83
CA LEU A 109 -4.28 -8.35 -11.25
C LEU A 109 -5.33 -8.57 -12.33
N ASP A 110 -6.47 -9.15 -11.95
CA ASP A 110 -7.69 -9.13 -12.75
C ASP A 110 -8.36 -7.74 -12.72
N ASP A 111 -9.44 -7.55 -13.50
CA ASP A 111 -10.10 -6.24 -13.59
C ASP A 111 -10.85 -5.84 -12.32
N ASN A 112 -11.40 -6.79 -11.57
CA ASN A 112 -12.08 -6.51 -10.30
C ASN A 112 -11.06 -6.08 -9.23
N GLN A 113 -9.96 -6.81 -9.11
CA GLN A 113 -8.85 -6.48 -8.22
C GLN A 113 -8.24 -5.11 -8.53
N LYS A 114 -8.11 -4.74 -9.82
CA LYS A 114 -7.65 -3.40 -10.22
C LYS A 114 -8.59 -2.30 -9.73
N GLU A 115 -9.90 -2.48 -9.90
CA GLU A 115 -10.87 -1.47 -9.47
C GLU A 115 -10.91 -1.36 -7.95
N THR A 116 -10.88 -2.49 -7.22
CA THR A 116 -10.73 -2.50 -5.77
C THR A 116 -9.45 -1.77 -5.34
N ALA A 117 -8.31 -2.06 -5.96
CA ALA A 117 -7.04 -1.43 -5.62
C ALA A 117 -7.11 0.11 -5.79
N LYS A 118 -7.62 0.59 -6.93
CA LYS A 118 -7.75 2.03 -7.23
C LYS A 118 -8.68 2.75 -6.26
N HIS A 119 -9.74 2.08 -5.80
CA HIS A 119 -10.65 2.67 -4.84
C HIS A 119 -10.01 2.86 -3.47
N HIS A 120 -9.10 1.97 -3.07
CA HIS A 120 -8.59 1.89 -1.70
C HIS A 120 -7.18 2.46 -1.50
N TRP A 121 -6.35 2.42 -2.53
CA TRP A 121 -4.95 2.83 -2.43
C TRP A 121 -4.63 3.96 -3.40
N PRO A 122 -4.05 5.07 -2.91
CA PRO A 122 -3.76 6.23 -3.74
C PRO A 122 -2.75 5.93 -4.85
N LEU A 123 -1.84 4.98 -4.61
CA LEU A 123 -0.80 4.61 -5.56
C LEU A 123 -1.12 3.35 -6.37
N ALA A 124 -2.30 2.74 -6.23
CA ALA A 124 -2.64 1.50 -6.94
C ALA A 124 -2.48 1.64 -8.45
N GLN A 125 -2.98 2.74 -9.03
CA GLN A 125 -2.88 3.00 -10.46
C GLN A 125 -1.43 3.06 -10.97
N HIS A 126 -0.47 3.39 -10.11
CA HIS A 126 0.95 3.44 -10.44
C HIS A 126 1.64 2.07 -10.38
N TYR A 127 1.11 1.12 -9.61
CA TYR A 127 1.72 -0.20 -9.38
C TYR A 127 1.01 -1.35 -10.07
N ILE A 128 -0.23 -1.16 -10.51
CA ILE A 128 -0.92 -2.12 -11.39
C ILE A 128 -0.06 -2.32 -12.64
N ASN A 129 0.44 -3.54 -12.84
CA ASN A 129 1.32 -3.93 -13.95
C ASN A 129 2.66 -3.17 -14.03
N CYS A 130 3.07 -2.49 -12.96
CA CYS A 130 4.34 -1.78 -12.87
C CYS A 130 5.22 -2.37 -11.77
N ARG A 131 6.53 -2.17 -11.92
CA ARG A 131 7.52 -2.59 -10.92
C ARG A 131 7.58 -1.60 -9.75
N GLU A 132 7.76 -2.09 -8.53
CA GLU A 132 8.26 -1.27 -7.41
C GLU A 132 9.80 -1.31 -7.39
N PRO A 133 10.49 -0.23 -7.83
CA PRO A 133 11.93 -0.25 -8.10
C PRO A 133 12.81 -0.48 -6.87
N ILE A 134 12.32 -0.19 -5.67
CA ILE A 134 13.07 -0.33 -4.41
C ILE A 134 12.34 -1.23 -3.42
N TRP A 135 11.61 -2.23 -3.92
CA TRP A 135 10.75 -3.10 -3.11
C TRP A 135 11.48 -3.76 -1.95
N ASP A 136 12.65 -4.38 -2.19
CA ASP A 136 13.44 -5.01 -1.14
C ASP A 136 13.85 -4.03 -0.04
N THR A 137 14.22 -2.81 -0.44
CA THR A 137 14.58 -1.72 0.47
C THR A 137 13.37 -1.28 1.29
N LEU A 138 12.19 -1.11 0.68
CA LEU A 138 10.95 -0.78 1.37
C LEU A 138 10.54 -1.88 2.35
N LYS A 139 10.56 -3.15 1.91
CA LYS A 139 10.23 -4.31 2.72
C LYS A 139 11.15 -4.43 3.93
N THR A 140 12.44 -4.21 3.75
CA THR A 140 13.43 -4.24 4.87
C THR A 140 13.26 -3.05 5.82
N THR A 141 12.78 -1.90 5.33
CA THR A 141 12.60 -0.68 6.13
C THR A 141 11.33 -0.72 6.96
N PHE A 142 10.21 -1.09 6.34
CA PHE A 142 8.87 -0.96 6.93
C PHE A 142 8.29 -2.29 7.38
N GLY A 143 8.79 -3.44 6.90
CA GLY A 143 8.23 -4.76 7.19
C GLY A 143 8.31 -5.19 8.66
N THR A 144 9.10 -4.50 9.49
CA THR A 144 9.21 -4.77 10.93
C THR A 144 8.52 -3.70 11.80
N ILE A 145 7.92 -2.68 11.19
CA ILE A 145 7.29 -1.57 11.89
C ILE A 145 5.77 -1.69 11.80
N ILE A 146 5.10 -1.48 12.92
CA ILE A 146 3.64 -1.35 12.98
C ILE A 146 3.28 0.04 12.46
N LEU A 147 2.81 0.08 11.21
CA LEU A 147 2.34 1.30 10.56
C LEU A 147 0.92 1.62 11.00
N GLU A 148 0.63 2.91 11.17
CA GLU A 148 -0.72 3.32 11.52
C GLU A 148 -1.68 3.02 10.38
N GLN A 149 -2.81 2.43 10.71
CA GLN A 149 -3.86 2.15 9.74
C GLN A 149 -4.54 3.43 9.29
N TYR A 150 -5.01 3.43 8.04
CA TYR A 150 -5.81 4.53 7.52
C TYR A 150 -7.29 4.32 7.88
N PRO A 151 -8.06 5.37 8.20
CA PRO A 151 -9.51 5.25 8.36
C PRO A 151 -10.17 4.56 7.15
N GLY A 152 -10.77 3.38 7.37
CA GLY A 152 -11.41 2.57 6.33
C GLY A 152 -10.57 1.39 5.80
N GLU A 153 -9.37 1.15 6.34
CA GLU A 153 -8.52 0.01 5.96
C GLU A 153 -9.02 -1.35 6.48
N ASP A 154 -9.66 -1.39 7.66
CA ASP A 154 -10.18 -2.63 8.25
C ASP A 154 -11.34 -3.26 7.46
N LEU A 155 -12.00 -2.48 6.61
CA LEU A 155 -13.10 -2.95 5.75
C LEU A 155 -12.60 -3.81 4.58
N ILE A 156 -11.28 -3.89 4.36
CA ILE A 156 -10.70 -4.42 3.11
C ILE A 156 -10.35 -5.91 3.22
N LYS A 157 -10.14 -6.47 4.42
CA LYS A 157 -9.76 -7.88 4.60
C LYS A 157 -10.89 -8.88 4.33
N ARG A 158 -12.12 -8.41 4.14
CA ARG A 158 -13.25 -9.23 3.65
C ARG A 158 -13.90 -8.44 2.53
N HIS A 159 -13.84 -8.94 1.30
CA HIS A 159 -14.75 -8.47 0.24
C HIS A 159 -16.18 -8.73 0.73
N PRO A 160 -16.99 -7.70 1.06
CA PRO A 160 -18.33 -7.90 1.63
C PRO A 160 -19.30 -8.53 0.62
N ASP A 161 -18.99 -8.41 -0.68
CA ASP A 161 -19.89 -8.70 -1.78
C ASP A 161 -19.53 -9.97 -2.57
N LEU A 162 -18.44 -10.67 -2.20
CA LEU A 162 -18.16 -11.98 -2.80
C LEU A 162 -18.93 -13.04 -2.01
N PRO A 163 -19.89 -13.75 -2.64
CA PRO A 163 -20.56 -14.85 -1.99
C PRO A 163 -19.52 -15.88 -1.56
N SER A 164 -19.70 -16.50 -0.40
CA SER A 164 -18.86 -17.62 -0.01
C SER A 164 -18.91 -18.73 -1.07
N LEU A 165 -17.90 -19.60 -1.11
CA LEU A 165 -17.91 -20.77 -1.99
C LEU A 165 -19.21 -21.60 -1.80
N ASP A 166 -19.68 -21.70 -0.55
CA ASP A 166 -20.95 -22.37 -0.23
C ASP A 166 -22.15 -21.66 -0.87
N GLN A 167 -22.21 -20.31 -0.83
CA GLN A 167 -23.27 -19.54 -1.49
C GLN A 167 -23.23 -19.70 -3.02
N LEU A 168 -22.04 -19.72 -3.62
CA LEU A 168 -21.87 -19.97 -5.06
C LEU A 168 -22.33 -21.38 -5.47
N LEU A 169 -22.04 -22.38 -4.63
CA LEU A 169 -22.49 -23.76 -4.84
C LEU A 169 -24.01 -23.88 -4.71
N ASP A 170 -24.60 -23.24 -3.70
CA ASP A 170 -26.05 -23.22 -3.49
C ASP A 170 -26.78 -22.52 -4.66
N ASP A 171 -26.28 -21.37 -5.11
CA ASP A 171 -26.83 -20.63 -6.25
C ASP A 171 -26.74 -21.44 -7.55
N TYR A 172 -25.60 -22.13 -7.76
CA TYR A 172 -25.41 -23.01 -8.91
C TYR A 172 -26.41 -24.19 -8.88
N VAL A 173 -26.58 -24.84 -7.73
CA VAL A 173 -27.54 -25.96 -7.57
C VAL A 173 -28.98 -25.47 -7.75
N ALA A 174 -29.31 -24.28 -7.25
CA ALA A 174 -30.62 -23.67 -7.40
C ALA A 174 -30.94 -23.31 -8.87
N GLU A 175 -29.97 -22.76 -9.61
CA GLU A 175 -30.13 -22.46 -11.04
C GLU A 175 -30.23 -23.74 -11.88
N ALA A 176 -29.38 -24.75 -11.60
CA ALA A 176 -29.45 -26.05 -12.26
C ALA A 176 -30.82 -26.72 -12.08
N SER A 177 -31.39 -26.63 -10.87
CA SER A 177 -32.72 -27.15 -10.55
C SER A 177 -33.84 -26.38 -11.27
N ARG A 178 -33.74 -25.05 -11.37
CA ARG A 178 -34.68 -24.21 -12.14
C ARG A 178 -34.66 -24.54 -13.62
N MET A 179 -33.48 -24.74 -14.20
CA MET A 179 -33.33 -25.15 -15.60
C MET A 179 -33.88 -26.57 -15.85
N ALA A 180 -33.66 -27.51 -14.93
CA ALA A 180 -34.21 -28.87 -15.02
C ALA A 180 -35.74 -28.89 -14.93
N GLY A 181 -36.34 -28.04 -14.08
CA GLY A 181 -37.79 -27.88 -13.98
C GLY A 181 -38.44 -27.29 -15.24
N ARG A 182 -37.77 -26.33 -15.90
CA ARG A 182 -38.22 -25.74 -17.16
C ARG A 182 -38.14 -26.69 -18.36
N ARG A 183 -37.28 -27.72 -18.29
CA ARG A 183 -37.11 -28.74 -19.34
C ARG A 183 -38.07 -29.92 -19.23
N ARG A 184 -38.89 -30.02 -18.18
CA ARG A 184 -39.92 -31.06 -18.09
C ARG A 184 -41.09 -30.70 -19.01
N PRO A 185 -41.38 -31.49 -20.06
CA PRO A 185 -42.62 -31.30 -20.82
C PRO A 185 -43.79 -31.52 -19.86
N ARG A 186 -44.75 -30.58 -19.84
CA ARG A 186 -46.05 -30.81 -19.20
C ARG A 186 -46.66 -32.06 -19.83
N ARG A 187 -46.73 -33.14 -19.06
CA ARG A 187 -47.63 -34.26 -19.34
C ARG A 187 -49.00 -33.91 -18.81
#